data_AF-A0AAI8MPI9-F1
#
_entry.id   AF-A0AAI8MPI9-F1
#
_cell.length_a   1.000
_cell.length_b   1.000
_cell.length_c   1.000
_cell.angle_alpha   90.00
_cell.angle_beta   90.00
_cell.angle_gamma   90.00
#
_symmetry.space_group_name_H-M   'P 1'
#
loop_
_entity.id
_entity.type
_entity.pdbx_description
1 polymer ?
#
loop_
_entity_poly.entity_id
_entity_poly.type
_entity_poly.pdbx_seq_one_letter_code
_entity_poly.pdbx_strand_id
1 'polypeptide(L)'
;MHHIKSPLNYIGGKYKILSQILPLFPKRIDTFIDVFCGGCNVAVNVNAKRILANDNLSYLIALLKFLQQNPLEKTLQEIEQIIHFYALSKENAEGYKLLRDDYNTRKLPLKLLALIAFSFNHQIRFNNAHHFNTPFGRNRSSFNPQMQINLIAFIQSLQQINITLFSLDFSEVFSTLDSMQDKEIFVYCDPPYLITQGTYNDGKRGFSGWNESLEKDLLNYLSKLDSKGILFGLSNVLTHKGRENKLLKEWLEKHDFYIHTIQAHYTNANYQAKYRDKQHTQEVFITNYKADNAFYWQ
;
A
#
# COMPACT_ATOMS: atom_id res chain seq x y z
N MET A 1 10.13 5.21 -17.74
CA MET A 1 10.75 4.38 -16.69
C MET A 1 9.85 3.19 -16.41
N HIS A 2 10.42 2.00 -16.23
CA HIS A 2 9.65 0.82 -15.83
C HIS A 2 9.60 0.76 -14.30
N HIS A 3 8.44 0.94 -13.68
CA HIS A 3 8.28 0.80 -12.23
C HIS A 3 8.27 -0.67 -11.81
N ILE A 4 8.82 -0.97 -10.64
CA ILE A 4 8.75 -2.28 -10.01
C ILE A 4 7.36 -2.48 -9.42
N LYS A 5 6.69 -3.58 -9.79
CA LYS A 5 5.37 -3.92 -9.28
C LYS A 5 5.48 -4.92 -8.14
N SER A 6 4.82 -4.63 -7.03
CA SER A 6 4.64 -5.61 -5.96
C SER A 6 3.95 -6.88 -6.49
N PRO A 7 4.39 -8.09 -6.07
CA PRO A 7 3.69 -9.34 -6.39
C PRO A 7 2.32 -9.43 -5.70
N LEU A 8 2.05 -8.54 -4.74
CA LEU A 8 0.86 -8.53 -3.90
C LEU A 8 -0.21 -7.63 -4.50
N ASN A 9 -1.44 -8.14 -4.60
CA ASN A 9 -2.60 -7.32 -4.96
C ASN A 9 -3.15 -6.62 -3.71
N TYR A 10 -2.46 -5.57 -3.28
CA TYR A 10 -2.91 -4.75 -2.16
C TYR A 10 -3.95 -3.74 -2.63
N ILE A 11 -5.12 -3.75 -2.00
CA ILE A 11 -6.21 -2.81 -2.31
C ILE A 11 -5.72 -1.39 -2.02
N GLY A 12 -5.97 -0.47 -2.95
CA GLY A 12 -5.47 0.91 -2.86
C GLY A 12 -4.02 1.09 -3.34
N GLY A 13 -3.33 0.02 -3.74
CA GLY A 13 -1.93 0.09 -4.16
C GLY A 13 -1.67 1.07 -5.30
N LYS A 14 -0.67 1.93 -5.10
CA LYS A 14 -0.38 3.10 -5.96
C LYS A 14 0.36 2.83 -7.26
N TYR A 15 0.63 1.56 -7.58
CA TYR A 15 1.41 1.17 -8.77
C TYR A 15 0.94 1.87 -10.06
N LYS A 16 -0.38 1.95 -10.28
CA LYS A 16 -0.96 2.56 -11.50
C LYS A 16 -0.79 4.08 -11.59
N ILE A 17 -0.55 4.75 -10.47
CA ILE A 17 -0.40 6.21 -10.41
C ILE A 17 1.01 6.65 -10.04
N LEU A 18 1.98 5.72 -9.92
CA LEU A 18 3.38 6.05 -9.60
C LEU A 18 3.96 7.10 -10.56
N SER A 19 3.62 7.02 -11.85
CA SER A 19 4.09 8.00 -12.85
C SER A 19 3.53 9.40 -12.65
N GLN A 20 2.46 9.55 -11.87
CA GLN A 20 1.88 10.85 -11.52
C GLN A 20 2.42 11.36 -10.18
N ILE A 21 2.60 10.48 -9.19
CA ILE A 21 3.00 10.92 -7.83
C ILE A 21 4.53 11.04 -7.66
N LEU A 22 5.33 10.13 -8.23
CA LEU A 22 6.80 10.15 -8.02
C LEU A 22 7.46 11.44 -8.56
N PRO A 23 7.04 12.01 -9.72
CA PRO A 23 7.59 13.28 -10.18
C PRO A 23 7.31 14.47 -9.26
N LEU A 24 6.32 14.35 -8.36
CA LEU A 24 5.94 15.38 -7.41
C LEU A 24 6.71 15.28 -6.08
N PHE A 25 7.44 14.18 -5.85
CA PHE A 25 8.26 14.01 -4.66
C PHE A 25 9.48 14.95 -4.68
N PRO A 26 10.11 15.26 -3.53
CA PRO A 26 11.29 16.10 -3.50
C PRO A 26 12.43 15.47 -4.31
N LYS A 27 13.19 16.30 -5.04
CA LYS A 27 14.31 15.81 -5.88
C LYS A 27 15.41 15.12 -5.09
N ARG A 28 15.62 15.56 -3.85
CA ARG A 28 16.60 14.99 -2.92
C ARG A 28 15.87 14.54 -1.65
N ILE A 29 15.99 13.25 -1.36
CA ILE A 29 15.43 12.61 -0.18
C ILE A 29 16.56 11.78 0.42
N ASP A 30 17.04 12.18 1.59
CA ASP A 30 18.03 11.38 2.32
C ASP A 30 17.29 10.25 3.06
N THR A 31 16.19 10.56 3.75
CA THR A 31 15.35 9.56 4.44
C THR A 31 13.90 9.65 3.96
N PHE A 32 13.41 8.59 3.30
CA PHE A 32 12.01 8.43 2.92
C PHE A 32 11.27 7.59 3.96
N ILE A 33 10.08 8.01 4.36
CA ILE A 33 9.23 7.27 5.29
C ILE A 33 7.88 6.99 4.64
N ASP A 34 7.61 5.73 4.32
CA ASP A 34 6.32 5.25 3.86
C ASP A 34 5.52 4.75 5.06
N VAL A 35 4.62 5.59 5.59
CA VAL A 35 3.92 5.33 6.86
C VAL A 35 2.90 4.18 6.75
N PHE A 36 2.35 3.98 5.54
CA PHE A 36 1.30 3.01 5.22
C PHE A 36 1.69 2.21 3.96
N CYS A 37 2.83 1.54 4.01
CA CYS A 37 3.48 1.02 2.81
C CYS A 37 2.66 -0.06 2.09
N GLY A 38 1.78 -0.78 2.78
CA GLY A 38 0.97 -1.85 2.20
C GLY A 38 1.81 -2.83 1.40
N GLY A 39 1.48 -2.99 0.12
CA GLY A 39 2.25 -3.82 -0.82
C GLY A 39 3.64 -3.28 -1.18
N CYS A 40 4.09 -2.17 -0.61
CA CYS A 40 5.40 -1.54 -0.77
C CYS A 40 5.68 -1.02 -2.21
N ASN A 41 4.63 -0.71 -2.98
CA ASN A 41 4.79 -0.22 -4.36
C ASN A 41 5.46 1.16 -4.42
N VAL A 42 5.23 2.06 -3.45
CA VAL A 42 5.86 3.38 -3.45
C VAL A 42 7.29 3.29 -2.94
N ALA A 43 7.49 2.73 -1.74
CA ALA A 43 8.81 2.54 -1.15
C ALA A 43 9.83 1.80 -2.05
N VAL A 44 9.42 0.80 -2.85
CA VAL A 44 10.36 0.11 -3.75
C VAL A 44 10.75 0.90 -5.02
N ASN A 45 10.03 2.00 -5.31
CA ASN A 45 10.23 2.81 -6.53
C ASN A 45 10.70 4.24 -6.24
N VAL A 46 10.80 4.66 -4.97
CA VAL A 46 11.31 5.98 -4.61
C VAL A 46 12.83 5.99 -4.66
N ASN A 47 13.40 7.12 -5.11
CA ASN A 47 14.84 7.35 -5.04
C ASN A 47 15.18 8.10 -3.73
N ALA A 48 15.67 7.36 -2.73
CA ALA A 48 16.13 7.92 -1.45
C ALA A 48 17.37 7.17 -0.95
N LYS A 49 18.21 7.81 -0.13
CA LYS A 49 19.40 7.14 0.44
C LYS A 49 19.03 6.06 1.46
N ARG A 50 17.93 6.26 2.19
CA ARG A 50 17.36 5.32 3.16
C ARG A 50 15.85 5.37 3.09
N ILE A 51 15.22 4.20 3.21
CA ILE A 51 13.77 4.03 3.16
C ILE A 51 13.30 3.32 4.43
N LEU A 52 12.31 3.90 5.12
CA LEU A 52 11.60 3.29 6.24
C LEU A 52 10.17 3.01 5.77
N ALA A 53 9.79 1.74 5.70
CA ALA A 53 8.47 1.34 5.23
C ALA A 53 7.69 0.64 6.34
N ASN A 54 6.55 1.20 6.73
CA ASN A 54 5.73 0.75 7.85
C ASN A 54 4.33 0.32 7.38
N ASP A 55 3.78 -0.73 7.98
CA ASP A 55 2.35 -1.06 7.88
C ASP A 55 1.90 -1.81 9.14
N ASN A 56 0.67 -1.58 9.61
CA ASN A 56 0.15 -2.24 10.79
C ASN A 56 -0.19 -3.73 10.56
N LEU A 57 -0.26 -4.18 9.30
CA LEU A 57 -0.50 -5.58 8.95
C LEU A 57 0.79 -6.40 9.12
N SER A 58 1.06 -6.83 10.36
CA SER A 58 2.30 -7.53 10.73
C SER A 58 2.61 -8.78 9.90
N TYR A 59 1.60 -9.55 9.48
CA TYR A 59 1.78 -10.71 8.60
C TYR A 59 2.32 -10.34 7.22
N LEU A 60 1.89 -9.19 6.69
CA LEU A 60 2.39 -8.65 5.42
C LEU A 60 3.83 -8.17 5.58
N ILE A 61 4.13 -7.44 6.66
CA ILE A 61 5.49 -6.99 6.94
C ILE A 61 6.44 -8.18 7.16
N ALA A 62 6.00 -9.23 7.85
CA ALA A 62 6.77 -10.46 8.02
C ALA A 62 7.07 -11.14 6.67
N LEU A 63 6.12 -11.13 5.73
CA LEU A 63 6.35 -11.59 4.36
C LEU A 63 7.39 -10.72 3.64
N LEU A 64 7.25 -9.39 3.67
CA LEU A 64 8.21 -8.49 3.02
C LEU A 64 9.62 -8.67 3.61
N LYS A 65 9.76 -8.80 4.93
CA LYS A 65 11.04 -9.10 5.60
C LYS A 65 11.64 -10.43 5.16
N PHE A 66 10.81 -11.47 5.06
CA PHE A 66 11.26 -12.76 4.55
C PHE A 66 11.83 -12.63 3.13
N LEU A 67 11.10 -11.94 2.24
CA LEU A 67 11.54 -11.70 0.86
C LEU A 67 12.84 -10.88 0.80
N GLN A 68 13.01 -9.91 1.70
CA GLN A 68 14.23 -9.10 1.81
C GLN A 68 15.44 -9.93 2.28
N GLN A 69 15.23 -10.86 3.22
CA GLN A 69 16.33 -11.50 3.96
C GLN A 69 16.75 -12.87 3.41
N ASN A 70 15.96 -13.47 2.51
CA ASN A 70 16.21 -14.81 1.99
C ASN A 70 16.65 -14.80 0.52
N PRO A 71 17.55 -15.71 0.10
CA PRO A 71 17.96 -15.82 -1.30
C PRO A 71 16.78 -16.03 -2.24
N LEU A 72 16.85 -15.43 -3.43
CA LEU A 72 15.79 -15.49 -4.44
C LEU A 72 15.50 -16.94 -4.85
N GLU A 73 16.52 -17.72 -5.17
CA GLU A 73 16.38 -19.10 -5.66
C GLU A 73 15.72 -19.99 -4.61
N LYS A 74 16.16 -19.87 -3.35
CA LYS A 74 15.57 -20.60 -2.22
C LYS A 74 14.10 -20.21 -2.00
N THR A 75 13.81 -18.91 -2.08
CA THR A 75 12.44 -18.40 -1.97
C THR A 75 11.52 -18.99 -3.04
N LEU A 76 11.95 -19.00 -4.30
CA LEU A 76 11.17 -19.57 -5.40
C LEU A 76 10.97 -21.07 -5.24
N GLN A 77 12.03 -21.80 -4.89
CA GLN A 77 11.97 -23.25 -4.66
C GLN A 77 10.98 -23.61 -3.56
N GLU A 78 10.97 -22.88 -2.44
CA GLU A 78 10.05 -23.14 -1.32
C GLU A 78 8.59 -22.83 -1.69
N ILE A 79 8.33 -21.80 -2.51
CA ILE A 79 6.98 -21.53 -3.06
C ILE A 79 6.51 -22.71 -3.92
N GLU A 80 7.36 -23.21 -4.83
CA GLU A 80 7.04 -24.36 -5.67
C GLU A 80 6.78 -25.63 -4.84
N GLN A 81 7.58 -25.86 -3.80
CA GLN A 81 7.37 -26.97 -2.86
C GLN A 81 6.03 -26.86 -2.13
N ILE A 82 5.66 -25.66 -1.64
CA ILE A 82 4.35 -25.43 -1.03
C ILE A 82 3.23 -25.72 -2.03
N ILE A 83 3.33 -25.19 -3.26
CA ILE A 83 2.33 -25.42 -4.31
C ILE A 83 2.17 -26.92 -4.59
N HIS A 84 3.28 -27.65 -4.70
CA HIS A 84 3.27 -29.09 -4.94
C HIS A 84 2.69 -29.87 -3.76
N PHE A 85 3.13 -29.59 -2.53
CA PHE A 85 2.72 -30.31 -1.33
C PHE A 85 1.20 -30.26 -1.07
N TYR A 86 0.57 -29.10 -1.24
CA TYR A 86 -0.88 -28.97 -1.12
C TYR A 86 -1.63 -29.20 -2.44
N ALA A 87 -0.92 -29.60 -3.51
CA ALA A 87 -1.46 -29.77 -4.85
C ALA A 87 -2.30 -28.57 -5.33
N LEU A 88 -1.80 -27.34 -5.12
CA LEU A 88 -2.54 -26.12 -5.43
C LEU A 88 -2.73 -25.98 -6.94
N SER A 89 -3.98 -25.79 -7.35
CA SER A 89 -4.36 -25.51 -8.74
C SER A 89 -5.53 -24.53 -8.77
N LYS A 90 -5.99 -24.13 -9.96
CA LYS A 90 -7.17 -23.26 -10.10
C LYS A 90 -8.48 -23.98 -9.73
N GLU A 91 -8.45 -25.31 -9.63
CA GLU A 91 -9.59 -26.18 -9.42
C GLU A 91 -9.60 -26.83 -8.02
N ASN A 92 -8.42 -27.03 -7.40
CA ASN A 92 -8.27 -27.75 -6.14
C ASN A 92 -8.57 -26.88 -4.91
N ALA A 93 -9.86 -26.73 -4.60
CA ALA A 93 -10.31 -26.00 -3.41
C ALA A 93 -9.93 -26.68 -2.08
N GLU A 94 -9.80 -28.01 -2.05
CA GLU A 94 -9.42 -28.75 -0.85
C GLU A 94 -7.95 -28.51 -0.49
N GLY A 95 -7.05 -28.55 -1.48
CA GLY A 95 -5.64 -28.18 -1.29
C GLY A 95 -5.47 -26.76 -0.75
N TYR A 96 -6.22 -25.81 -1.32
CA TYR A 96 -6.27 -24.43 -0.81
C TYR A 96 -6.76 -24.35 0.65
N LYS A 97 -7.81 -25.09 1.00
CA LYS A 97 -8.34 -25.14 2.36
C LYS A 97 -7.32 -25.69 3.35
N LEU A 98 -6.64 -26.79 2.99
CA LEU A 98 -5.58 -27.39 3.82
C LEU A 98 -4.43 -26.41 4.07
N LEU A 99 -3.94 -25.73 3.03
CA LEU A 99 -2.93 -24.68 3.19
C LEU A 99 -3.41 -23.55 4.10
N ARG A 100 -4.68 -23.14 3.97
CA ARG A 100 -5.26 -22.06 4.78
C ARG A 100 -5.34 -22.44 6.25
N ASP A 101 -5.77 -23.67 6.53
CA ASP A 101 -5.89 -24.17 7.90
C ASP A 101 -4.49 -24.29 8.53
N ASP A 102 -3.50 -24.82 7.79
CA ASP A 102 -2.10 -24.90 8.24
C ASP A 102 -1.49 -23.52 8.51
N TYR A 103 -1.63 -22.57 7.56
CA TYR A 103 -1.19 -21.19 7.79
C TYR A 103 -1.86 -20.57 9.03
N ASN A 104 -3.13 -20.89 9.28
CA ASN A 104 -3.83 -20.39 10.45
C ASN A 104 -3.32 -20.97 11.76
N THR A 105 -2.77 -22.19 11.76
CA THR A 105 -2.01 -22.75 12.89
C THR A 105 -0.61 -22.16 13.01
N ARG A 106 0.10 -21.95 11.90
CA ARG A 106 1.46 -21.39 11.87
C ARG A 106 1.65 -20.39 10.73
N LYS A 107 1.84 -19.13 11.09
CA LYS A 107 1.86 -17.97 10.18
C LYS A 107 3.18 -17.85 9.39
N LEU A 108 3.52 -18.87 8.60
CA LEU A 108 4.74 -18.85 7.78
C LEU A 108 4.60 -17.90 6.58
N PRO A 109 5.58 -17.02 6.34
CA PRO A 109 5.57 -16.04 5.23
C PRO A 109 5.21 -16.61 3.86
N LEU A 110 5.89 -17.65 3.40
CA LEU A 110 5.67 -18.17 2.04
C LEU A 110 4.35 -18.93 1.89
N LYS A 111 3.80 -19.48 2.98
CA LYS A 111 2.42 -20.01 2.98
C LYS A 111 1.40 -18.89 2.78
N LEU A 112 1.63 -17.70 3.36
CA LEU A 112 0.79 -16.53 3.10
C LEU A 112 0.85 -16.12 1.62
N LEU A 113 2.05 -16.04 1.03
CA LEU A 113 2.20 -15.69 -0.38
C LEU A 113 1.50 -16.70 -1.30
N ALA A 114 1.65 -18.01 -1.03
CA ALA A 114 0.93 -19.05 -1.75
C ALA A 114 -0.60 -18.90 -1.59
N LEU A 115 -1.11 -18.63 -0.38
CA LEU A 115 -2.54 -18.37 -0.18
C LEU A 115 -3.04 -17.18 -0.98
N ILE A 116 -2.29 -16.07 -1.00
CA ILE A 116 -2.62 -14.88 -1.78
C ILE A 116 -2.67 -15.21 -3.27
N ALA A 117 -1.73 -16.00 -3.78
CA ALA A 117 -1.69 -16.38 -5.18
C ALA A 117 -2.94 -17.16 -5.63
N PHE A 118 -3.53 -17.97 -4.75
CA PHE A 118 -4.72 -18.79 -5.06
C PHE A 118 -6.03 -18.25 -4.45
N SER A 119 -5.99 -17.09 -3.78
CA SER A 119 -7.13 -16.41 -3.17
C SER A 119 -7.99 -15.67 -4.19
N PHE A 120 -9.30 -15.54 -3.91
CA PHE A 120 -10.23 -14.73 -4.70
C PHE A 120 -9.71 -13.30 -4.87
N ASN A 121 -9.46 -12.91 -6.13
CA ASN A 121 -8.86 -11.63 -6.54
C ASN A 121 -7.52 -11.32 -5.83
N HIS A 122 -6.79 -12.34 -5.37
CA HIS A 122 -5.54 -12.19 -4.62
C HIS A 122 -5.66 -11.30 -3.38
N GLN A 123 -6.84 -11.23 -2.76
CA GLN A 123 -7.07 -10.34 -1.62
C GLN A 123 -6.40 -10.85 -0.35
N ILE A 124 -5.83 -9.93 0.42
CA ILE A 124 -5.28 -10.19 1.75
C ILE A 124 -6.36 -9.85 2.78
N ARG A 125 -6.87 -10.86 3.50
CA ARG A 125 -7.90 -10.65 4.52
C ARG A 125 -7.68 -11.54 5.73
N PHE A 126 -7.76 -10.93 6.90
CA PHE A 126 -7.76 -11.58 8.19
C PHE A 126 -9.09 -11.29 8.90
N ASN A 127 -9.47 -12.12 9.87
CA ASN A 127 -10.57 -11.83 10.79
C ASN A 127 -10.03 -11.36 12.15
N ASN A 128 -10.93 -11.08 13.11
CA ASN A 128 -10.55 -10.66 14.46
C ASN A 128 -9.77 -11.72 15.26
N ALA A 129 -9.83 -12.99 14.86
CA ALA A 129 -8.97 -14.06 15.41
C ALA A 129 -7.61 -14.15 14.68
N HIS A 130 -7.27 -13.15 13.86
CA HIS A 130 -6.09 -13.12 12.99
C HIS A 130 -5.95 -14.33 12.06
N HIS A 131 -7.05 -15.00 11.74
CA HIS A 131 -7.08 -16.07 10.76
C HIS A 131 -7.26 -15.48 9.35
N PHE A 132 -6.43 -15.92 8.42
CA PHE A 132 -6.61 -15.64 7.01
C PHE A 132 -7.92 -16.25 6.54
N ASN A 133 -8.79 -15.45 5.92
CA ASN A 133 -10.15 -15.83 5.59
C ASN A 133 -10.58 -15.52 4.15
N THR A 134 -9.65 -15.16 3.26
CA THR A 134 -10.01 -14.96 1.85
C THR A 134 -10.49 -16.29 1.23
N PRO A 135 -11.62 -16.30 0.49
CA PRO A 135 -12.10 -17.48 -0.23
C PRO A 135 -11.14 -17.92 -1.34
N PHE A 136 -11.25 -19.16 -1.78
CA PHE A 136 -10.51 -19.69 -2.92
C PHE A 136 -10.88 -18.98 -4.22
N GLY A 137 -9.89 -18.59 -5.01
CA GLY A 137 -10.05 -17.90 -6.30
C GLY A 137 -10.28 -18.85 -7.47
N ARG A 138 -11.25 -19.77 -7.33
CA ARG A 138 -11.55 -20.85 -8.28
C ARG A 138 -11.56 -20.37 -9.73
N ASN A 139 -10.88 -21.12 -10.61
CA ASN A 139 -10.75 -20.91 -12.06
C ASN A 139 -10.09 -19.59 -12.48
N ARG A 140 -9.64 -18.73 -11.54
CA ARG A 140 -9.15 -17.38 -11.85
C ARG A 140 -7.76 -17.10 -11.28
N SER A 141 -7.51 -17.51 -10.05
CA SER A 141 -6.32 -17.10 -9.29
C SER A 141 -5.33 -18.26 -9.19
N SER A 142 -4.08 -17.98 -9.53
CA SER A 142 -2.96 -18.92 -9.40
C SER A 142 -1.65 -18.14 -9.28
N PHE A 143 -0.60 -18.81 -8.82
CA PHE A 143 0.78 -18.34 -8.98
C PHE A 143 1.18 -18.45 -10.47
N ASN A 144 0.82 -17.44 -11.25
CA ASN A 144 1.02 -17.42 -12.70
C ASN A 144 2.38 -16.82 -13.10
N PRO A 145 2.86 -17.02 -14.34
CA PRO A 145 4.17 -16.52 -14.77
C PRO A 145 4.37 -15.01 -14.57
N GLN A 146 3.33 -14.19 -14.78
CA GLN A 146 3.44 -12.74 -14.56
C GLN A 146 3.62 -12.40 -13.07
N MET A 147 2.94 -13.11 -12.18
CA MET A 147 3.14 -12.95 -10.73
C MET A 147 4.56 -13.35 -10.33
N GLN A 148 5.10 -14.43 -10.90
CA GLN A 148 6.49 -14.85 -10.68
C GLN A 148 7.50 -13.81 -11.18
N ILE A 149 7.31 -13.26 -12.39
CA ILE A 149 8.16 -12.18 -12.92
C ILE A 149 8.14 -10.95 -12.00
N ASN A 150 6.95 -10.54 -11.55
CA ASN A 150 6.82 -9.41 -10.62
C ASN A 150 7.50 -9.71 -9.28
N LEU A 151 7.36 -10.94 -8.76
CA LEU A 151 7.99 -11.38 -7.52
C LEU A 151 9.52 -11.32 -7.61
N ILE A 152 10.09 -11.84 -8.71
CA ILE A 152 11.54 -11.83 -8.94
C ILE A 152 12.06 -10.38 -8.95
N ALA A 153 11.47 -9.53 -9.78
CA ALA A 153 11.88 -8.13 -9.89
C ALA A 153 11.73 -7.37 -8.56
N PHE A 154 10.66 -7.68 -7.81
CA PHE A 154 10.41 -7.07 -6.50
C PHE A 154 11.43 -7.52 -5.44
N ILE A 155 11.74 -8.82 -5.34
CA ILE A 155 12.76 -9.34 -4.41
C ILE A 155 14.11 -8.71 -4.72
N GLN A 156 14.52 -8.70 -5.99
CA GLN A 156 15.79 -8.13 -6.41
C GLN A 156 15.91 -6.65 -6.02
N SER A 157 14.86 -5.85 -6.27
CA SER A 157 14.86 -4.45 -5.86
C SER A 157 14.91 -4.29 -4.34
N LEU A 158 14.07 -5.03 -3.60
CA LEU A 158 13.99 -4.97 -2.14
C LEU A 158 15.31 -5.32 -1.44
N GLN A 159 16.13 -6.17 -2.07
CA GLN A 159 17.46 -6.58 -1.59
C GLN A 159 18.58 -5.59 -1.97
N GLN A 160 18.38 -4.78 -3.00
CA GLN A 160 19.38 -3.80 -3.48
C GLN A 160 19.24 -2.43 -2.82
N ILE A 161 18.03 -2.04 -2.44
CA ILE A 161 17.77 -0.74 -1.82
C ILE A 161 17.99 -0.77 -0.31
N ASN A 162 18.40 0.37 0.26
CA ASN A 162 18.53 0.55 1.71
C ASN A 162 17.16 0.78 2.36
N ILE A 163 16.39 -0.30 2.54
CA ILE A 163 15.05 -0.29 3.11
C ILE A 163 15.00 -1.02 4.45
N THR A 164 14.33 -0.43 5.45
CA THR A 164 13.97 -1.08 6.70
C THR A 164 12.45 -1.17 6.84
N LEU A 165 11.96 -2.38 7.12
CA LEU A 165 10.53 -2.67 7.24
C LEU A 165 10.09 -2.71 8.71
N PHE A 166 8.99 -2.03 9.02
CA PHE A 166 8.42 -1.93 10.36
C PHE A 166 6.95 -2.32 10.36
N SER A 167 6.47 -2.77 11.52
CA SER A 167 5.04 -2.97 11.75
C SER A 167 4.68 -2.36 13.09
N LEU A 168 4.32 -1.08 13.03
CA LEU A 168 3.96 -0.22 14.16
C LEU A 168 2.63 0.45 13.88
N ASP A 169 1.97 0.93 14.93
CA ASP A 169 0.92 1.92 14.75
C ASP A 169 1.51 3.21 14.13
N PHE A 170 0.74 3.91 13.28
CA PHE A 170 1.29 5.09 12.60
C PHE A 170 1.67 6.18 13.60
N SER A 171 1.00 6.28 14.76
CA SER A 171 1.36 7.24 15.82
C SER A 171 2.75 6.98 16.39
N GLU A 172 3.18 5.71 16.48
CA GLU A 172 4.53 5.36 16.90
C GLU A 172 5.56 5.78 15.85
N VAL A 173 5.24 5.65 14.55
CA VAL A 173 6.12 6.14 13.47
C VAL A 173 6.37 7.65 13.62
N PHE A 174 5.31 8.44 13.83
CA PHE A 174 5.46 9.88 14.07
C PHE A 174 6.22 10.19 15.37
N SER A 175 6.06 9.36 16.41
CA SER A 175 6.82 9.53 17.65
C SER A 175 8.32 9.28 17.44
N THR A 176 8.70 8.32 16.57
CA THR A 176 10.11 8.11 16.23
C THR A 176 10.71 9.26 15.44
N LEU A 177 9.93 9.87 14.55
CA LEU A 177 10.32 11.03 13.74
C LEU A 177 10.76 12.22 14.61
N ASP A 178 10.12 12.43 15.76
CA ASP A 178 10.45 13.52 16.69
C ASP A 178 11.88 13.42 17.26
N SER A 179 12.47 12.22 17.22
CA SER A 179 13.83 11.94 17.71
C SER A 179 14.88 11.83 16.60
N MET A 180 14.47 11.86 15.32
CA MET A 180 15.39 11.71 14.20
C MET A 180 16.23 12.97 13.99
N GLN A 181 17.52 12.78 13.70
CA GLN A 181 18.45 13.85 13.31
C GLN A 181 18.75 13.84 11.80
N ASP A 182 18.05 12.98 11.05
CA ASP A 182 18.14 12.85 9.61
C ASP A 182 17.80 14.19 8.93
N LYS A 183 18.50 14.49 7.84
CA LYS A 183 18.23 15.66 6.99
C LYS A 183 17.33 15.24 5.84
N GLU A 184 16.67 16.20 5.20
CA GLU A 184 15.90 15.98 3.95
C GLU A 184 14.94 14.78 4.06
N ILE A 185 14.22 14.74 5.18
CA ILE A 185 13.20 13.73 5.46
C ILE A 185 11.97 14.04 4.59
N PHE A 186 11.47 13.01 3.91
CA PHE A 186 10.18 13.07 3.23
C PHE A 186 9.25 11.97 3.75
N VAL A 187 8.10 12.39 4.30
CA VAL A 187 7.10 11.49 4.87
C VAL A 187 5.93 11.32 3.90
N TYR A 188 5.73 10.09 3.42
CA TYR A 188 4.61 9.74 2.55
C TYR A 188 3.53 8.98 3.33
N CYS A 189 2.29 9.44 3.18
CA CYS A 189 1.12 8.86 3.80
C CYS A 189 0.11 8.44 2.73
N ASP A 190 -0.27 7.16 2.74
CA ASP A 190 -1.35 6.61 1.94
C ASP A 190 -2.31 5.79 2.84
N PRO A 191 -3.04 6.46 3.74
CA PRO A 191 -3.88 5.78 4.69
C PRO A 191 -5.07 5.10 3.99
N PRO A 192 -5.75 4.20 4.69
CA PRO A 192 -7.15 3.89 4.41
C PRO A 192 -8.01 5.16 4.17
N TYR A 193 -8.76 5.23 3.06
CA TYR A 193 -9.58 6.41 2.78
C TYR A 193 -10.98 6.30 3.40
N LEU A 194 -11.32 7.22 4.30
CA LEU A 194 -12.56 7.26 5.08
C LEU A 194 -13.84 7.09 4.24
N ILE A 195 -13.92 7.75 3.08
CA ILE A 195 -15.13 7.77 2.25
C ILE A 195 -15.21 6.66 1.19
N THR A 196 -14.23 5.75 1.16
CA THR A 196 -14.20 4.64 0.20
C THR A 196 -14.59 3.30 0.83
N GLN A 197 -14.89 2.30 0.00
CA GLN A 197 -15.16 0.93 0.44
C GLN A 197 -13.88 0.08 0.45
N GLY A 198 -12.83 0.60 1.11
CA GLY A 198 -11.58 -0.11 1.35
C GLY A 198 -11.79 -1.20 2.39
N THR A 199 -11.18 -2.36 2.17
CA THR A 199 -11.45 -3.51 3.00
C THR A 199 -10.86 -3.37 4.42
N TYR A 200 -9.80 -2.57 4.56
CA TYR A 200 -9.21 -2.13 5.82
C TYR A 200 -10.07 -1.13 6.63
N ASN A 201 -11.14 -0.57 6.06
CA ASN A 201 -11.98 0.45 6.75
C ASN A 201 -12.95 -0.16 7.76
N ASP A 202 -13.31 -1.45 7.63
CA ASP A 202 -14.46 -2.02 8.33
C ASP A 202 -14.22 -2.41 9.80
N GLY A 203 -12.96 -2.41 10.26
CA GLY A 203 -12.59 -2.80 11.63
C GLY A 203 -12.87 -4.27 11.98
N LYS A 204 -13.18 -5.11 10.98
CA LYS A 204 -13.61 -6.52 11.18
C LYS A 204 -12.49 -7.53 10.95
N ARG A 205 -11.23 -7.08 10.95
CA ARG A 205 -10.10 -7.82 10.36
C ARG A 205 -8.93 -8.07 11.29
N GLY A 206 -9.15 -7.95 12.60
CA GLY A 206 -8.08 -8.04 13.61
C GLY A 206 -7.24 -6.78 13.72
N PHE A 207 -7.72 -5.66 13.18
CA PHE A 207 -7.11 -4.33 13.27
C PHE A 207 -8.21 -3.31 13.55
N SER A 208 -7.87 -2.18 14.18
CA SER A 208 -8.79 -1.14 14.70
C SER A 208 -9.69 -0.48 13.65
N GLY A 209 -9.51 -0.80 12.36
CA GLY A 209 -10.21 -0.14 11.25
C GLY A 209 -9.73 1.29 11.06
N TRP A 210 -10.29 2.00 10.08
CA TRP A 210 -10.02 3.42 9.88
C TRP A 210 -11.29 4.23 10.12
N ASN A 211 -11.20 5.25 10.97
CA ASN A 211 -12.34 6.04 11.41
C ASN A 211 -11.97 7.53 11.50
N GLU A 212 -12.96 8.37 11.78
CA GLU A 212 -12.77 9.83 11.85
C GLU A 212 -11.75 10.27 12.90
N SER A 213 -11.61 9.54 14.02
CA SER A 213 -10.60 9.86 15.04
C SER A 213 -9.19 9.65 14.48
N LEU A 214 -8.95 8.50 13.86
CA LEU A 214 -7.64 8.18 13.26
C LEU A 214 -7.31 9.11 12.09
N GLU A 215 -8.29 9.48 11.27
CA GLU A 215 -8.11 10.50 10.22
C GLU A 215 -7.70 11.84 10.84
N LYS A 216 -8.40 12.32 11.88
CA LYS A 216 -8.04 13.57 12.60
C LYS A 216 -6.64 13.50 13.20
N ASP A 217 -6.27 12.37 13.80
CA ASP A 217 -4.94 12.17 14.39
C ASP A 217 -3.85 12.25 13.31
N LEU A 218 -4.03 11.58 12.18
CA LEU A 218 -3.11 11.67 11.04
C LEU A 218 -2.97 13.11 10.53
N LEU A 219 -4.08 13.82 10.32
CA LEU A 219 -4.06 15.21 9.86
C LEU A 219 -3.34 16.13 10.87
N ASN A 220 -3.54 15.91 12.17
CA ASN A 220 -2.81 16.62 13.22
C ASN A 220 -1.30 16.33 13.18
N TYR A 221 -0.89 15.08 12.94
CA TYR A 221 0.53 14.76 12.77
C TYR A 221 1.14 15.45 11.55
N LEU A 222 0.43 15.49 10.43
CA LEU A 222 0.90 16.20 9.22
C LEU A 222 1.05 17.71 9.46
N SER A 223 0.11 18.35 10.16
CA SER A 223 0.26 19.76 10.57
C SER A 223 1.45 19.99 11.49
N LYS A 224 1.81 19.01 12.35
CA LYS A 224 3.03 19.08 13.18
C LYS A 224 4.30 18.90 12.38
N LEU A 225 4.29 18.08 11.32
CA LEU A 225 5.43 17.98 10.40
C LEU A 225 5.67 19.30 9.68
N ASP A 226 4.58 19.93 9.24
CA ASP A 226 4.63 21.23 8.57
C ASP A 226 5.26 22.31 9.46
N SER A 227 4.82 22.42 10.71
CA SER A 227 5.38 23.41 11.66
C SER A 227 6.85 23.17 12.00
N LYS A 228 7.37 21.97 11.73
CA LYS A 228 8.80 21.60 11.86
C LYS A 228 9.58 21.73 10.55
N GLY A 229 8.94 22.12 9.46
CA GLY A 229 9.55 22.19 8.12
C GLY A 229 9.89 20.83 7.52
N ILE A 230 9.27 19.75 7.99
CA ILE A 230 9.44 18.40 7.43
C ILE A 230 8.49 18.24 6.24
N LEU A 231 9.02 17.76 5.12
CA LEU A 231 8.24 17.61 3.89
C LEU A 231 7.33 16.37 3.99
N PHE A 232 6.08 16.52 3.59
CA PHE A 232 5.15 15.38 3.51
C PHE A 232 4.35 15.35 2.21
N GLY A 233 3.87 14.15 1.87
CA GLY A 233 2.94 13.89 0.79
C GLY A 233 1.81 12.99 1.28
N LEU A 234 0.55 13.41 1.10
CA LEU A 234 -0.65 12.65 1.48
C LEU A 234 -1.46 12.28 0.24
N SER A 235 -1.60 10.98 -0.04
CA SER A 235 -2.62 10.49 -0.98
C SER A 235 -3.96 10.34 -0.26
N ASN A 236 -5.04 10.89 -0.82
CA ASN A 236 -6.39 10.74 -0.28
C ASN A 236 -7.46 11.02 -1.36
N VAL A 237 -8.74 10.96 -0.99
CA VAL A 237 -9.88 11.21 -1.87
C VAL A 237 -10.79 12.27 -1.24
N LEU A 238 -10.99 13.39 -1.95
CA LEU A 238 -11.86 14.49 -1.50
C LEU A 238 -13.34 14.15 -1.67
N THR A 239 -13.68 13.52 -2.79
CA THR A 239 -15.06 13.12 -3.12
C THR A 239 -15.07 11.74 -3.78
N HIS A 240 -16.05 10.91 -3.42
CA HIS A 240 -16.21 9.58 -3.99
C HIS A 240 -17.70 9.20 -4.05
N LYS A 241 -18.24 9.03 -5.26
CA LYS A 241 -19.64 8.57 -5.48
C LYS A 241 -20.66 9.40 -4.68
N GLY A 242 -20.51 10.72 -4.67
CA GLY A 242 -21.38 11.66 -3.97
C GLY A 242 -21.14 11.79 -2.46
N ARG A 243 -20.16 11.08 -1.89
CA ARG A 243 -19.67 11.31 -0.51
C ARG A 243 -18.49 12.27 -0.53
N GLU A 244 -18.36 13.07 0.51
CA GLU A 244 -17.26 14.03 0.67
C GLU A 244 -16.49 13.79 1.96
N ASN A 245 -15.16 13.90 1.90
CA ASN A 245 -14.31 13.86 3.09
C ASN A 245 -14.26 15.28 3.69
N LYS A 246 -15.26 15.62 4.50
CA LYS A 246 -15.40 16.94 5.12
C LYS A 246 -14.19 17.30 6.00
N LEU A 247 -13.69 16.34 6.77
CA LEU A 247 -12.53 16.53 7.65
C LEU A 247 -11.30 16.96 6.85
N LEU A 248 -11.03 16.27 5.73
CA LEU A 248 -9.91 16.62 4.86
C LEU A 248 -10.10 18.00 4.21
N LYS A 249 -11.31 18.33 3.74
CA LYS A 249 -11.60 19.65 3.15
C LYS A 249 -11.41 20.78 4.16
N GLU A 250 -11.98 20.65 5.36
CA GLU A 250 -11.85 21.66 6.43
C GLU A 250 -10.40 21.82 6.91
N TRP A 251 -9.61 20.73 6.88
CA TRP A 251 -8.17 20.80 7.18
C TRP A 251 -7.41 21.55 6.09
N LEU A 252 -7.68 21.25 4.81
CA LEU A 252 -7.08 21.96 3.68
C LEU A 252 -7.44 23.46 3.65
N GLU A 253 -8.65 23.85 4.07
CA GLU A 253 -9.03 25.28 4.15
C GLU A 253 -8.23 26.06 5.23
N LYS A 254 -7.66 25.36 6.22
CA LYS A 254 -6.88 25.95 7.32
C LYS A 254 -5.39 26.00 7.05
N HIS A 255 -4.93 25.42 5.94
CA HIS A 255 -3.52 25.25 5.63
C HIS A 255 -3.23 25.62 4.17
N ASP A 256 -2.10 26.28 3.93
CA ASP A 256 -1.66 26.63 2.57
C ASP A 256 -0.87 25.48 1.93
N PHE A 257 -1.56 24.36 1.68
CA PHE A 257 -0.98 23.16 1.08
C PHE A 257 -1.28 23.09 -0.42
N TYR A 258 -0.39 22.42 -1.15
CA TYR A 258 -0.52 22.21 -2.59
C TYR A 258 -1.31 20.94 -2.86
N ILE A 259 -2.39 21.07 -3.63
CA ILE A 259 -3.29 19.96 -3.97
C ILE A 259 -3.07 19.59 -5.44
N HIS A 260 -2.63 18.37 -5.69
CA HIS A 260 -2.39 17.82 -7.02
C HIS A 260 -3.50 16.81 -7.34
N THR A 261 -4.29 17.06 -8.40
CA THR A 261 -5.34 16.12 -8.80
C THR A 261 -4.74 14.94 -9.55
N ILE A 262 -5.10 13.73 -9.14
CA ILE A 262 -4.66 12.50 -9.80
C ILE A 262 -5.67 12.12 -10.88
N GLN A 263 -5.18 11.98 -12.11
CA GLN A 263 -5.99 11.55 -13.23
C GLN A 263 -6.09 10.03 -13.24
N ALA A 264 -7.19 9.50 -12.70
CA ALA A 264 -7.50 8.09 -12.82
C ALA A 264 -8.14 7.82 -14.19
N HIS A 265 -7.33 7.66 -15.24
CA HIS A 265 -7.80 7.01 -16.46
C HIS A 265 -8.04 5.53 -16.14
N TYR A 266 -9.23 5.20 -15.65
CA TYR A 266 -9.74 3.83 -15.69
C TYR A 266 -10.03 3.49 -17.15
N THR A 267 -8.98 3.22 -17.95
CA THR A 267 -9.15 2.70 -19.32
C THR A 267 -9.77 1.31 -19.23
N ASN A 268 -11.11 1.27 -19.23
CA ASN A 268 -11.99 0.23 -19.74
C ASN A 268 -13.46 0.59 -19.40
N ALA A 269 -14.04 1.55 -20.13
CA ALA A 269 -15.47 1.59 -20.45
C ALA A 269 -15.79 2.76 -21.39
N ASN A 270 -16.15 2.42 -22.63
CA ASN A 270 -16.96 3.12 -23.62
C ASN A 270 -17.04 4.65 -23.63
N TYR A 271 -16.77 5.19 -24.83
CA TYR A 271 -16.91 6.56 -25.34
C TYR A 271 -18.33 7.22 -25.22
N GLN A 272 -19.18 6.82 -24.27
CA GLN A 272 -20.53 7.36 -24.10
C GLN A 272 -20.87 7.68 -22.63
N ALA A 273 -20.05 8.49 -21.95
CA ALA A 273 -20.36 8.96 -20.61
C ALA A 273 -20.31 10.50 -20.52
N LYS A 274 -21.13 11.18 -21.33
CA LYS A 274 -21.41 12.63 -21.18
C LYS A 274 -22.46 12.96 -20.10
N TYR A 275 -22.87 11.99 -19.28
CA TYR A 275 -23.83 12.19 -18.19
C TYR A 275 -23.51 11.30 -16.98
N ARG A 276 -22.72 11.79 -16.00
CA ARG A 276 -22.71 11.32 -14.59
C ARG A 276 -21.73 12.10 -13.70
N ASP A 277 -22.02 13.37 -13.46
CA ASP A 277 -21.24 14.21 -12.51
C ASP A 277 -21.33 13.70 -11.04
N LYS A 278 -22.32 12.87 -10.70
CA LYS A 278 -22.49 12.30 -9.34
C LYS A 278 -21.67 11.02 -9.07
N GLN A 279 -20.91 10.51 -10.05
CA GLN A 279 -20.07 9.31 -9.89
C GLN A 279 -18.57 9.62 -9.87
N HIS A 280 -18.19 10.90 -9.88
CA HIS A 280 -16.81 11.30 -9.90
C HIS A 280 -16.08 10.89 -8.60
N THR A 281 -14.83 10.46 -8.75
CA THR A 281 -13.90 10.25 -7.64
C THR A 281 -12.77 11.23 -7.82
N GLN A 282 -12.60 12.15 -6.87
CA GLN A 282 -11.53 13.12 -6.89
C GLN A 282 -10.40 12.61 -5.98
N GLU A 283 -9.50 11.80 -6.56
CA GLU A 283 -8.27 11.39 -5.90
C GLU A 283 -7.24 12.52 -6.00
N VAL A 284 -6.56 12.79 -4.89
CA VAL A 284 -5.60 13.88 -4.76
C VAL A 284 -4.31 13.41 -4.10
N PHE A 285 -3.24 14.09 -4.43
CA PHE A 285 -1.97 14.05 -3.72
C PHE A 285 -1.71 15.45 -3.15
N ILE A 286 -1.51 15.56 -1.84
CA ILE A 286 -1.38 16.83 -1.12
C ILE A 286 0.04 16.95 -0.60
N THR A 287 0.69 18.10 -0.80
CA THR A 287 2.06 18.38 -0.31
C THR A 287 2.12 19.69 0.45
N ASN A 288 2.98 19.79 1.47
CA ASN A 288 3.28 21.08 2.14
C ASN A 288 4.41 21.87 1.47
N TYR A 289 4.85 21.44 0.30
CA TYR A 289 5.84 22.12 -0.52
C TYR A 289 5.37 22.20 -1.95
N LYS A 290 5.91 23.19 -2.66
CA LYS A 290 5.71 23.35 -4.09
C LYS A 290 6.54 22.29 -4.82
N ALA A 291 5.89 21.40 -5.55
CA ALA A 291 6.57 20.40 -6.36
C ALA A 291 7.10 21.03 -7.66
N ASP A 292 8.38 20.83 -7.96
CA ASP A 292 9.05 21.43 -9.13
C ASP A 292 8.44 21.02 -10.47
N ASN A 293 7.81 19.84 -10.55
CA ASN A 293 7.24 19.26 -11.78
C ASN A 293 5.71 19.26 -11.80
N ALA A 294 5.05 20.03 -10.94
CA ALA A 294 3.59 20.12 -10.96
C ALA A 294 3.12 21.04 -12.10
N PHE A 295 2.23 20.52 -12.95
CA PHE A 295 1.44 21.36 -13.85
C PHE A 295 0.36 22.07 -13.01
N TYR A 296 0.67 23.30 -12.60
CA TYR A 296 -0.33 24.20 -12.02
C TYR A 296 -1.17 24.74 -13.18
N TRP A 297 -2.45 24.37 -13.23
CA TRP A 297 -3.40 25.10 -14.07
C TRP A 297 -3.50 26.52 -13.52
N GLN A 298 -3.12 27.52 -14.32
CA GLN A 298 -3.48 28.92 -14.10
C GLN A 298 -4.89 29.16 -14.63
#